data_AF-A0A1Q6U0J3-F1
#
_entry.id   AF-A0A1Q6U0J3-F1
#
_cell.length_a   1.000
_cell.length_b   1.000
_cell.length_c   1.000
_cell.angle_alpha   90.00
_cell.angle_beta   90.00
_cell.angle_gamma   90.00
#
_symmetry.space_group_name_H-M   'P 1'
#
loop_
_entity.id
_entity.type
_entity.pdbx_description
1 polymer ?
#
loop_
_entity_poly.entity_id
_entity_poly.type
_entity_poly.pdbx_seq_one_letter_code
_entity_poly.pdbx_strand_id
1 'polypeptide(L)'
;MVILEDLKEINDVIKDLAEFVQNDSVVKPDFEEYLNTVGQSGMNYQSACFTYIFERKLDNKTILALFLENTKKLSASSKKIVKALMNSISSIFEIKRVLQNGFEFNNIINEKNYNVISLVKMTAFRGMGAGQYVVARIFKFDDSYYLLEISGVLPSSKRDDALRYSVAKIIQNPELVYLDNPEKQKEIEENIESIYNKFIEFFGKDEIVTTNKFADDIIGMFNDFAEGGEKLDFSDKVVLPDDYKYFNVSEFNNSYDNFLENSLGGFSSHKEVYDVGIVYDRELGLYAVPFYETFNKIFEDTENIQNAKECVEFFLNNDKFSANIIKRVAERHENFMDVVNSLLETKMSFDELLEKYKSRYLENKIFSSTTVLYKSKAFSKTLGIIEEESEKPELEGIDLKKVGRNDPCPCGSGKKFKKCCGANL
;
A
#
# COMPACT_ATOMS: atom_id res chain seq x y z
N MET A 1 -14.92 -35.16 5.33
CA MET A 1 -13.92 -36.06 4.72
C MET A 1 -12.99 -35.23 3.84
N VAL A 2 -13.52 -34.49 2.86
CA VAL A 2 -12.78 -33.54 2.00
C VAL A 2 -11.90 -32.55 2.78
N ILE A 3 -12.45 -31.80 3.75
CA ILE A 3 -11.66 -30.83 4.54
C ILE A 3 -10.46 -31.47 5.27
N LEU A 4 -10.58 -32.72 5.75
CA LEU A 4 -9.47 -33.38 6.45
C LEU A 4 -8.38 -33.86 5.47
N GLU A 5 -8.75 -34.21 4.25
CA GLU A 5 -7.83 -34.55 3.17
C GLU A 5 -7.09 -33.28 2.71
N ASP A 6 -7.81 -32.18 2.48
CA ASP A 6 -7.24 -30.88 2.13
C ASP A 6 -6.24 -30.41 3.19
N LEU A 7 -6.60 -30.47 4.48
CA LEU A 7 -5.73 -30.08 5.58
C LEU A 7 -4.41 -30.87 5.57
N LYS A 8 -4.46 -32.16 5.25
CA LYS A 8 -3.26 -32.99 5.17
C LYS A 8 -2.41 -32.59 3.98
N GLU A 9 -3.00 -32.49 2.79
CA GLU A 9 -2.28 -32.14 1.57
C GLU A 9 -1.65 -30.74 1.65
N ILE A 10 -2.37 -29.77 2.23
CA ILE A 10 -1.84 -28.41 2.46
C ILE A 10 -0.62 -28.46 3.39
N ASN A 11 -0.72 -29.18 4.51
CA ASN A 11 0.40 -29.31 5.45
C ASN A 11 1.61 -30.03 4.82
N ASP A 12 1.37 -31.05 4.00
CA ASP A 12 2.43 -31.76 3.26
C ASP A 12 3.12 -30.80 2.27
N VAL A 13 2.37 -29.98 1.53
CA VAL A 13 2.95 -28.97 0.62
C VAL A 13 3.75 -27.89 1.36
N ILE A 14 3.26 -27.40 2.51
CA ILE A 14 3.98 -26.42 3.34
C ILE A 14 5.30 -27.02 3.83
N LYS A 15 5.30 -28.30 4.20
CA LYS A 15 6.51 -29.01 4.61
C LYS A 15 7.49 -29.15 3.44
N ASP A 16 7.01 -29.56 2.26
CA ASP A 16 7.83 -29.69 1.06
C ASP A 16 8.45 -28.35 0.65
N LEU A 17 7.72 -27.24 0.81
CA LEU A 17 8.25 -25.89 0.58
C LEU A 17 9.37 -25.54 1.57
N ALA A 18 9.19 -25.85 2.85
CA ALA A 18 10.22 -25.63 3.87
C ALA A 18 11.47 -26.49 3.62
N GLU A 19 11.31 -27.72 3.12
CA GLU A 19 12.42 -28.58 2.71
C GLU A 19 13.10 -28.06 1.44
N PHE A 20 12.34 -27.55 0.47
CA PHE A 20 12.87 -26.96 -0.76
C PHE A 20 13.79 -25.77 -0.48
N VAL A 21 13.35 -24.84 0.38
CA VAL A 21 14.15 -23.67 0.78
C VAL A 21 15.51 -24.07 1.38
N GLN A 22 15.59 -25.23 2.03
CA GLN A 22 16.82 -25.72 2.67
C GLN A 22 17.72 -26.55 1.76
N ASN A 23 17.26 -26.93 0.57
CA ASN A 23 17.93 -27.94 -0.27
C ASN A 23 18.15 -27.51 -1.73
N ASP A 24 17.35 -26.58 -2.27
CA ASP A 24 17.52 -26.11 -3.64
C ASP A 24 18.83 -25.34 -3.81
N SER A 25 19.56 -25.62 -4.88
CA SER A 25 20.91 -25.09 -5.12
C SER A 25 20.96 -23.58 -5.31
N VAL A 26 19.85 -22.95 -5.70
CA VAL A 26 19.74 -21.50 -5.89
C VAL A 26 19.12 -20.85 -4.65
N VAL A 27 18.05 -21.45 -4.12
CA VAL A 27 17.28 -20.85 -3.02
C VAL A 27 17.99 -20.97 -1.67
N LYS A 28 18.69 -22.08 -1.42
CA LYS A 28 19.34 -22.32 -0.12
C LYS A 28 20.43 -21.29 0.21
N PRO A 29 21.39 -20.99 -0.68
CA PRO A 29 22.43 -20.00 -0.36
C PRO A 29 21.85 -18.62 -0.06
N ASP A 30 20.84 -18.18 -0.82
CA ASP A 30 20.16 -16.91 -0.56
C ASP A 30 19.38 -16.92 0.77
N PHE A 31 18.74 -18.04 1.11
CA PHE A 31 18.06 -18.17 2.39
C PHE A 31 19.04 -18.13 3.58
N GLU A 32 20.20 -18.76 3.46
CA GLU A 32 21.26 -18.68 4.49
C GLU A 32 21.78 -17.25 4.67
N GLU A 33 21.94 -16.49 3.58
CA GLU A 33 22.29 -15.07 3.63
C GLU A 33 21.16 -14.22 4.26
N TYR A 34 19.92 -14.47 3.89
CA TYR A 34 18.75 -13.84 4.48
C TYR A 34 18.69 -14.09 6.00
N LEU A 35 18.91 -15.33 6.44
CA LEU A 35 18.95 -15.68 7.85
C LEU A 35 20.08 -14.97 8.60
N ASN A 36 21.24 -14.76 7.98
CA ASN A 36 22.32 -13.99 8.60
C ASN A 36 21.94 -12.51 8.81
N THR A 37 21.14 -11.96 7.89
CA THR A 37 20.64 -10.58 7.97
C THR A 37 19.56 -10.44 9.03
N VAL A 38 18.59 -11.36 9.05
CA VAL A 38 17.43 -11.31 9.97
C VAL A 38 17.74 -11.89 11.36
N GLY A 39 18.75 -12.76 11.47
CA GLY A 39 19.23 -13.31 12.74
C GLY A 39 19.78 -12.24 13.68
N GLN A 40 20.25 -11.10 13.15
CA GLN A 40 20.59 -9.92 13.94
C GLN A 40 19.35 -9.24 14.56
N SER A 41 18.18 -9.43 13.95
CA SER A 41 16.89 -8.85 14.36
C SER A 41 16.11 -9.72 15.35
N GLY A 42 16.62 -10.90 15.74
CA GLY A 42 16.01 -11.76 16.76
C GLY A 42 14.76 -12.54 16.32
N MET A 43 14.46 -12.62 15.02
CA MET A 43 13.33 -13.40 14.50
C MET A 43 13.59 -14.91 14.66
N ASN A 44 12.56 -15.68 15.03
CA ASN A 44 12.69 -17.13 15.09
C ASN A 44 12.78 -17.75 13.67
N TYR A 45 13.43 -18.92 13.57
CA TYR A 45 13.70 -19.59 12.29
C TYR A 45 12.43 -19.92 11.49
N GLN A 46 11.34 -20.34 12.15
CA GLN A 46 10.09 -20.71 11.48
C GLN A 46 9.42 -19.49 10.84
N SER A 47 9.34 -18.39 11.57
CA SER A 47 8.84 -17.11 11.06
C SER A 47 9.71 -16.59 9.93
N ALA A 48 11.04 -16.65 10.06
CA ALA A 48 11.95 -16.23 9.00
C ALA A 48 11.79 -17.06 7.72
N CYS A 49 11.66 -18.38 7.84
CA CYS A 49 11.39 -19.27 6.70
C CYS A 49 10.05 -18.94 6.03
N PHE A 50 9.00 -18.72 6.84
CA PHE A 50 7.68 -18.38 6.31
C PHE A 50 7.69 -17.03 5.58
N THR A 51 8.22 -15.98 6.20
CA THR A 51 8.41 -14.67 5.55
C THR A 51 9.20 -14.80 4.25
N TYR A 52 10.30 -15.57 4.27
CA TYR A 52 11.11 -15.79 3.07
C TYR A 52 10.33 -16.44 1.93
N ILE A 53 9.58 -17.53 2.20
CA ILE A 53 8.78 -18.23 1.17
C ILE A 53 7.79 -17.29 0.46
N PHE A 54 7.19 -16.37 1.20
CA PHE A 54 6.11 -15.55 0.67
C PHE A 54 6.53 -14.14 0.21
N GLU A 55 7.66 -13.62 0.67
CA GLU A 55 8.08 -12.24 0.40
C GLU A 55 9.36 -12.15 -0.43
N ARG A 56 10.23 -13.17 -0.42
CA ARG A 56 11.48 -13.15 -1.18
C ARG A 56 11.20 -13.38 -2.68
N LYS A 57 11.89 -12.59 -3.50
CA LYS A 57 12.00 -12.80 -4.95
C LYS A 57 13.47 -12.94 -5.35
N LEU A 58 13.78 -13.89 -6.22
CA LEU A 58 15.09 -14.07 -6.84
C LEU A 58 14.91 -13.93 -8.35
N ASP A 59 15.66 -13.03 -8.97
CA ASP A 59 15.56 -12.73 -10.41
C ASP A 59 14.11 -12.54 -10.88
N ASN A 60 13.35 -11.72 -10.13
CA ASN A 60 11.91 -11.44 -10.33
C ASN A 60 10.95 -12.63 -10.15
N LYS A 61 11.42 -13.82 -9.74
CA LYS A 61 10.58 -14.98 -9.43
C LYS A 61 10.36 -15.13 -7.93
N THR A 62 9.14 -15.47 -7.53
CA THR A 62 8.84 -15.81 -6.13
C THR A 62 9.40 -17.19 -5.78
N ILE A 63 9.67 -17.43 -4.50
CA ILE A 63 10.09 -18.77 -4.03
C ILE A 63 9.06 -19.85 -4.39
N LEU A 64 7.77 -19.52 -4.33
CA LEU A 64 6.68 -20.42 -4.75
C LEU A 64 6.73 -20.74 -6.25
N ALA A 65 7.11 -19.78 -7.10
CA ALA A 65 7.29 -20.02 -8.54
C ALA A 65 8.52 -20.91 -8.79
N LEU A 66 9.64 -20.64 -8.13
CA LEU A 66 10.84 -21.48 -8.20
C LEU A 66 10.57 -22.90 -7.72
N PHE A 67 9.77 -23.07 -6.66
CA PHE A 67 9.34 -24.39 -6.20
C PHE A 67 8.58 -25.17 -7.29
N LEU A 68 7.66 -24.50 -8.00
CA LEU A 68 6.93 -25.11 -9.11
C LEU A 68 7.82 -25.50 -10.29
N GLU A 69 8.85 -24.70 -10.57
CA GLU A 69 9.78 -24.91 -11.69
C GLU A 69 10.82 -26.02 -11.38
N ASN A 70 11.42 -25.98 -10.19
CA ASN A 70 12.58 -26.79 -9.84
C ASN A 70 12.21 -28.14 -9.23
N THR A 71 11.00 -28.28 -8.66
CA THR A 71 10.60 -29.52 -7.97
C THR A 71 10.05 -30.55 -8.94
N LYS A 72 10.81 -31.63 -9.15
CA LYS A 72 10.40 -32.75 -10.01
C LYS A 72 9.27 -33.57 -9.36
N LYS A 73 8.32 -34.03 -10.17
CA LYS A 73 7.23 -34.95 -9.78
C LYS A 73 6.20 -34.42 -8.77
N LEU A 74 5.97 -33.10 -8.72
CA LEU A 74 4.83 -32.56 -7.97
C LEU A 74 3.51 -33.12 -8.50
N SER A 75 2.66 -33.58 -7.58
CA SER A 75 1.31 -34.02 -7.91
C SER A 75 0.47 -32.87 -8.48
N ALA A 76 -0.58 -33.19 -9.23
CA ALA A 76 -1.49 -32.16 -9.74
C ALA A 76 -2.15 -31.36 -8.61
N SER A 77 -2.47 -32.01 -7.48
CA SER A 77 -3.04 -31.34 -6.30
C SER A 77 -2.02 -30.38 -5.67
N SER A 78 -0.78 -30.83 -5.44
CA SER A 78 0.29 -29.99 -4.88
C SER A 78 0.52 -28.73 -5.73
N LYS A 79 0.50 -28.86 -7.07
CA LYS A 79 0.61 -27.69 -7.97
C LYS A 79 -0.56 -26.71 -7.80
N LYS A 80 -1.79 -27.20 -7.61
CA LYS A 80 -2.95 -26.34 -7.33
C LYS A 80 -2.82 -25.63 -5.99
N ILE A 81 -2.38 -26.33 -4.94
CA ILE A 81 -2.15 -25.74 -3.62
C ILE A 81 -1.10 -24.64 -3.70
N VAL A 82 0.04 -24.88 -4.34
CA VAL A 82 1.09 -23.85 -4.46
C VAL A 82 0.57 -22.63 -5.22
N LYS A 83 -0.18 -22.82 -6.32
CA LYS A 83 -0.83 -21.70 -7.02
C LYS A 83 -1.84 -20.97 -6.14
N ALA A 84 -2.55 -21.67 -5.26
CA ALA A 84 -3.44 -21.06 -4.29
C ALA A 84 -2.67 -20.25 -3.22
N LEU A 85 -1.53 -20.75 -2.74
CA LEU A 85 -0.63 -20.03 -1.81
C LEU A 85 -0.05 -18.75 -2.43
N MET A 86 0.26 -18.77 -3.73
CA MET A 86 0.70 -17.57 -4.45
C MET A 86 -0.34 -16.45 -4.44
N ASN A 87 -1.62 -16.79 -4.29
CA ASN A 87 -2.75 -15.85 -4.20
C ASN A 87 -3.20 -15.63 -2.73
N SER A 88 -2.31 -15.87 -1.76
CA SER A 88 -2.62 -15.64 -0.35
C SER A 88 -2.84 -14.15 -0.06
N ILE A 89 -3.74 -13.89 0.88
CA ILE A 89 -4.12 -12.56 1.35
C ILE A 89 -3.43 -12.34 2.70
N SER A 90 -2.43 -11.47 2.72
CA SER A 90 -1.80 -10.97 3.96
C SER A 90 -2.43 -9.63 4.33
N SER A 91 -3.20 -9.61 5.42
CA SER A 91 -3.97 -8.44 5.83
C SER A 91 -4.11 -8.37 7.35
N ILE A 92 -4.81 -7.34 7.82
CA ILE A 92 -5.30 -7.23 9.19
C ILE A 92 -6.80 -7.49 9.24
N PHE A 93 -7.20 -8.32 10.20
CA PHE A 93 -8.55 -8.82 10.35
C PHE A 93 -9.08 -8.55 11.75
N GLU A 94 -10.35 -8.19 11.87
CA GLU A 94 -11.10 -8.26 13.12
C GLU A 94 -11.63 -9.68 13.31
N ILE A 95 -11.41 -10.30 14.47
CA ILE A 95 -12.06 -11.55 14.83
C ILE A 95 -13.53 -11.26 15.13
N LYS A 96 -14.44 -11.66 14.26
CA LYS A 96 -15.88 -11.54 14.52
C LYS A 96 -16.36 -12.64 15.45
N ARG A 97 -15.96 -13.89 15.16
CA ARG A 97 -16.29 -15.07 15.97
C ARG A 97 -15.17 -16.09 15.95
N VAL A 98 -15.02 -16.82 17.05
CA VAL A 98 -14.20 -18.03 17.11
C VAL A 98 -15.10 -19.22 16.79
N LEU A 99 -14.74 -20.01 15.78
CA LEU A 99 -15.49 -21.17 15.31
C LEU A 99 -14.88 -22.45 15.89
N GLN A 100 -15.54 -23.60 15.65
CA GLN A 100 -15.07 -24.88 16.15
C GLN A 100 -13.69 -25.28 15.58
N ASN A 101 -13.45 -25.00 14.30
CA ASN A 101 -12.24 -25.37 13.56
C ASN A 101 -11.53 -24.16 12.95
N GLY A 102 -11.80 -22.94 13.43
CA GLY A 102 -11.22 -21.74 12.84
C GLY A 102 -11.85 -20.45 13.35
N PHE A 103 -11.98 -19.46 12.48
CA PHE A 103 -12.46 -18.13 12.81
C PHE A 103 -13.40 -17.58 11.73
N GLU A 104 -14.30 -16.71 12.14
CA GLU A 104 -14.88 -15.74 11.24
C GLU A 104 -14.10 -14.42 11.38
N PHE A 105 -13.46 -14.02 10.31
CA PHE A 105 -12.70 -12.78 10.20
C PHE A 105 -13.46 -11.76 9.37
N ASN A 106 -13.36 -10.49 9.74
CA ASN A 106 -13.63 -9.38 8.85
C ASN A 106 -12.29 -8.76 8.46
N ASN A 107 -11.96 -8.71 7.17
CA ASN A 107 -10.78 -8.02 6.71
C ASN A 107 -11.06 -6.52 6.72
N ILE A 108 -10.28 -5.76 7.49
CA ILE A 108 -10.50 -4.33 7.69
C ILE A 108 -10.21 -3.54 6.40
N ILE A 109 -9.32 -4.07 5.56
CA ILE A 109 -8.85 -3.40 4.34
C ILE A 109 -9.85 -3.58 3.19
N ASN A 110 -10.22 -4.82 2.87
CA ASN A 110 -11.16 -5.10 1.77
C ASN A 110 -12.63 -5.21 2.18
N GLU A 111 -12.91 -5.07 3.47
CA GLU A 111 -14.25 -5.03 4.06
C GLU A 111 -15.06 -6.33 3.90
N LYS A 112 -14.42 -7.44 3.50
CA LYS A 112 -15.05 -8.74 3.30
C LYS A 112 -14.94 -9.62 4.55
N ASN A 113 -15.98 -10.42 4.78
CA ASN A 113 -15.99 -11.46 5.82
C ASN A 113 -15.49 -12.80 5.26
N TYR A 114 -14.73 -13.51 6.08
CA TYR A 114 -14.09 -14.78 5.77
C TYR A 114 -14.37 -15.81 6.85
N ASN A 115 -14.89 -16.97 6.46
CA ASN A 115 -14.86 -18.15 7.31
C ASN A 115 -13.58 -18.91 7.03
N VAL A 116 -12.65 -18.87 7.98
CA VAL A 116 -11.29 -19.35 7.83
C VAL A 116 -11.07 -20.59 8.69
N ILE A 117 -10.65 -21.69 8.07
CA ILE A 117 -10.33 -22.96 8.71
C ILE A 117 -8.87 -22.93 9.17
N SER A 118 -8.60 -23.37 10.39
CA SER A 118 -7.24 -23.47 10.89
C SER A 118 -6.54 -24.74 10.40
N LEU A 119 -5.28 -24.60 9.99
CA LEU A 119 -4.40 -25.73 9.68
C LEU A 119 -3.88 -26.45 10.95
N VAL A 120 -4.03 -25.83 12.13
CA VAL A 120 -3.60 -26.37 13.41
C VAL A 120 -4.79 -26.46 14.39
N LYS A 121 -4.58 -27.12 15.54
CA LYS A 121 -5.62 -27.23 16.56
C LYS A 121 -5.94 -25.84 17.15
N MET A 122 -7.22 -25.56 17.37
CA MET A 122 -7.69 -24.29 17.97
C MET A 122 -7.08 -23.98 19.35
N THR A 123 -6.58 -24.99 20.05
CA THR A 123 -5.82 -24.80 21.30
C THR A 123 -4.55 -23.98 21.14
N ALA A 124 -3.99 -23.87 19.93
CA ALA A 124 -2.85 -23.02 19.63
C ALA A 124 -3.20 -21.52 19.71
N PHE A 125 -4.48 -21.15 19.56
CA PHE A 125 -4.95 -19.76 19.59
C PHE A 125 -5.68 -19.40 20.89
N ARG A 126 -5.36 -20.09 21.98
CA ARG A 126 -5.95 -19.76 23.30
C ARG A 126 -5.66 -18.29 23.65
N GLY A 127 -6.69 -17.59 24.11
CA GLY A 127 -6.61 -16.17 24.42
C GLY A 127 -7.00 -15.26 23.26
N MET A 128 -7.20 -15.80 22.05
CA MET A 128 -7.80 -15.06 20.94
C MET A 128 -9.32 -15.13 21.00
N GLY A 129 -9.99 -14.00 20.79
CA GLY A 129 -11.43 -13.86 20.95
C GLY A 129 -12.02 -12.72 20.11
N ALA A 130 -13.35 -12.69 20.07
CA ALA A 130 -14.08 -11.70 19.29
C ALA A 130 -13.72 -10.25 19.67
N GLY A 131 -13.62 -9.39 18.67
CA GLY A 131 -13.25 -7.98 18.79
C GLY A 131 -11.75 -7.69 18.85
N GLN A 132 -10.89 -8.71 18.94
CA GLN A 132 -9.45 -8.52 18.75
C GLN A 132 -9.11 -8.41 17.27
N TYR A 133 -7.94 -7.84 16.98
CA TYR A 133 -7.43 -7.73 15.63
C TYR A 133 -6.21 -8.63 15.45
N VAL A 134 -6.07 -9.23 14.28
CA VAL A 134 -4.96 -10.13 13.95
C VAL A 134 -4.35 -9.73 12.61
N VAL A 135 -3.03 -9.64 12.58
CA VAL A 135 -2.28 -9.62 11.33
C VAL A 135 -2.09 -11.07 10.93
N ALA A 136 -2.69 -11.47 9.82
CA ALA A 136 -2.78 -12.86 9.42
C ALA A 136 -2.63 -13.00 7.91
N ARG A 137 -2.28 -14.23 7.50
CA ARG A 137 -2.29 -14.63 6.10
C ARG A 137 -3.30 -15.75 5.92
N ILE A 138 -4.21 -15.56 4.97
CA ILE A 138 -5.20 -16.56 4.58
C ILE A 138 -5.03 -16.88 3.10
N PHE A 139 -5.52 -18.02 2.66
CA PHE A 139 -5.60 -18.32 1.23
C PHE A 139 -6.85 -19.13 0.93
N LYS A 140 -7.34 -19.01 -0.30
CA LYS A 140 -8.48 -19.79 -0.78
C LYS A 140 -7.97 -21.03 -1.49
N PHE A 141 -8.43 -22.20 -1.06
CA PHE A 141 -8.20 -23.46 -1.76
C PHE A 141 -9.54 -24.16 -1.93
N ASP A 142 -9.85 -24.49 -3.18
CA ASP A 142 -11.20 -24.87 -3.63
C ASP A 142 -12.25 -23.86 -3.11
N ASP A 143 -13.22 -24.30 -2.31
CA ASP A 143 -14.31 -23.48 -1.80
C ASP A 143 -14.12 -22.99 -0.35
N SER A 144 -12.93 -23.20 0.23
CA SER A 144 -12.65 -22.88 1.63
C SER A 144 -11.46 -21.93 1.78
N TYR A 145 -11.51 -21.08 2.81
CA TYR A 145 -10.37 -20.26 3.23
C TYR A 145 -9.63 -20.95 4.37
N TYR A 146 -8.31 -20.92 4.32
CA TYR A 146 -7.44 -21.54 5.31
C TYR A 146 -6.49 -20.51 5.92
N LEU A 147 -6.25 -20.63 7.22
CA LEU A 147 -5.34 -19.77 7.99
C LEU A 147 -3.92 -20.33 7.88
N LEU A 148 -3.01 -19.57 7.29
CA LEU A 148 -1.61 -19.96 7.17
C LEU A 148 -0.78 -19.49 8.37
N GLU A 149 -0.90 -18.22 8.74
CA GLU A 149 -0.15 -17.64 9.85
C GLU A 149 -0.94 -16.52 10.54
N ILE A 150 -0.64 -16.32 11.82
CA ILE A 150 -0.94 -15.10 12.56
C ILE A 150 0.40 -14.54 13.02
N SER A 151 0.81 -13.42 12.44
CA SER A 151 2.09 -12.77 12.72
C SER A 151 1.98 -11.68 13.80
N GLY A 152 0.77 -11.24 14.11
CA GLY A 152 0.52 -10.25 15.16
C GLY A 152 -0.91 -10.30 15.69
N VAL A 153 -1.07 -9.92 16.96
CA VAL A 153 -2.37 -9.81 17.63
C VAL A 153 -2.45 -8.50 18.38
N LEU A 154 -3.53 -7.76 18.16
CA LEU A 154 -3.83 -6.52 18.86
C LEU A 154 -5.11 -6.71 19.69
N PRO A 155 -5.13 -6.23 20.95
CA PRO A 155 -6.34 -6.25 21.75
C PRO A 155 -7.41 -5.33 21.16
N SER A 156 -8.67 -5.53 21.52
CA SER A 156 -9.80 -4.72 21.04
C SER A 156 -9.65 -3.22 21.33
N SER A 157 -8.90 -2.86 22.38
CA SER A 157 -8.60 -1.47 22.72
C SER A 157 -7.62 -0.77 21.77
N LYS A 158 -6.96 -1.51 20.87
CA LYS A 158 -5.97 -1.01 19.91
C LYS A 158 -6.56 -0.90 18.50
N ARG A 159 -7.83 -0.51 18.42
CA ARG A 159 -8.55 -0.29 17.16
C ARG A 159 -7.87 0.75 16.28
N ASP A 160 -7.39 1.85 16.86
CA ASP A 160 -6.81 2.95 16.09
C ASP A 160 -5.47 2.52 15.48
N ASP A 161 -4.63 1.80 16.23
CA ASP A 161 -3.41 1.17 15.70
C ASP A 161 -3.72 0.21 14.54
N ALA A 162 -4.80 -0.58 14.64
CA ALA A 162 -5.23 -1.48 13.57
C ALA A 162 -5.69 -0.73 12.30
N LEU A 163 -6.36 0.41 12.46
CA LEU A 163 -6.76 1.28 11.36
C LEU A 163 -5.55 1.96 10.71
N ARG A 164 -4.62 2.50 11.51
CA ARG A 164 -3.36 3.09 11.02
C ARG A 164 -2.52 2.07 10.25
N TYR A 165 -2.42 0.84 10.77
CA TYR A 165 -1.75 -0.27 10.08
C TYR A 165 -2.43 -0.62 8.75
N SER A 166 -3.77 -0.61 8.71
CA SER A 166 -4.55 -0.85 7.49
C SER A 166 -4.24 0.21 6.43
N VAL A 167 -4.23 1.50 6.78
CA VAL A 167 -3.89 2.59 5.86
C VAL A 167 -2.48 2.43 5.32
N ALA A 168 -1.50 2.12 6.17
CA ALA A 168 -0.13 1.86 5.73
C ALA A 168 -0.03 0.72 4.71
N LYS A 169 -0.77 -0.38 4.93
CA LYS A 169 -0.84 -1.51 3.99
C LYS A 169 -1.48 -1.14 2.66
N ILE A 170 -2.54 -0.33 2.67
CA ILE A 170 -3.21 0.15 1.45
C ILE A 170 -2.26 1.01 0.60
N ILE A 171 -1.47 1.87 1.22
CA ILE A 171 -0.53 2.74 0.50
C ILE A 171 0.57 1.94 -0.19
N GLN A 172 1.02 0.85 0.44
CA GLN A 172 2.02 -0.05 -0.13
C GLN A 172 1.42 -0.95 -1.22
N ASN A 173 0.21 -1.46 -0.99
CA ASN A 173 -0.47 -2.41 -1.86
C ASN A 173 -1.96 -2.03 -1.99
N PRO A 174 -2.30 -1.07 -2.88
CA PRO A 174 -3.66 -0.60 -3.07
C PRO A 174 -4.64 -1.71 -3.46
N GLU A 175 -4.14 -2.74 -4.16
CA GLU A 175 -4.90 -3.91 -4.55
C GLU A 175 -5.57 -4.62 -3.37
N LEU A 176 -5.01 -4.51 -2.17
CA LEU A 176 -5.58 -5.14 -0.97
C LEU A 176 -7.00 -4.68 -0.67
N VAL A 177 -7.44 -3.50 -1.12
CA VAL A 177 -8.79 -2.98 -0.85
C VAL A 177 -9.88 -3.72 -1.63
N TYR A 178 -9.54 -4.26 -2.80
CA TYR A 178 -10.49 -4.96 -3.66
C TYR A 178 -10.08 -6.42 -3.95
N LEU A 179 -8.93 -6.85 -3.43
CA LEU A 179 -8.47 -8.23 -3.51
C LEU A 179 -9.54 -9.17 -2.96
N ASP A 180 -9.96 -10.11 -3.80
CA ASP A 180 -11.00 -11.10 -3.49
C ASP A 180 -12.36 -10.47 -3.08
N ASN A 181 -12.61 -9.21 -3.48
CA ASN A 181 -13.89 -8.52 -3.29
C ASN A 181 -14.36 -7.86 -4.62
N PRO A 182 -15.04 -8.62 -5.50
CA PRO A 182 -15.46 -8.10 -6.81
C PRO A 182 -16.53 -7.00 -6.71
N GLU A 183 -17.34 -6.99 -5.66
CA GLU A 183 -18.31 -5.92 -5.40
C GLU A 183 -17.58 -4.61 -5.11
N LYS A 184 -16.56 -4.65 -4.25
CA LYS A 184 -15.72 -3.47 -3.96
C LYS A 184 -14.91 -3.01 -5.16
N GLN A 185 -14.40 -3.94 -5.96
CA GLN A 185 -13.73 -3.60 -7.22
C GLN A 185 -14.66 -2.82 -8.15
N LYS A 186 -15.88 -3.31 -8.36
CA LYS A 186 -16.87 -2.67 -9.22
C LYS A 186 -17.29 -1.29 -8.68
N GLU A 187 -17.49 -1.16 -7.38
CA GLU A 187 -17.76 0.13 -6.71
C GLU A 187 -16.66 1.17 -7.01
N ILE A 188 -15.39 0.75 -6.96
CA ILE A 188 -14.25 1.62 -7.28
C ILE A 188 -14.26 2.03 -8.76
N GLU A 189 -14.53 1.09 -9.67
CA GLU A 189 -14.58 1.36 -11.11
C GLU A 189 -15.69 2.37 -11.48
N GLU A 190 -16.91 2.16 -10.98
CA GLU A 190 -18.03 3.08 -11.19
C GLU A 190 -17.72 4.48 -10.62
N ASN A 191 -17.03 4.54 -9.49
CA ASN A 191 -16.62 5.81 -8.92
C ASN A 191 -15.53 6.51 -9.74
N ILE A 192 -14.52 5.77 -10.23
CA ILE A 192 -13.46 6.33 -11.09
C ILE A 192 -14.08 7.01 -12.30
N GLU A 193 -15.03 6.36 -12.97
CA GLU A 193 -15.73 6.93 -14.12
C GLU A 193 -16.55 8.16 -13.75
N SER A 194 -17.30 8.11 -12.65
CA SER A 194 -18.08 9.26 -12.19
C SER A 194 -17.22 10.48 -11.86
N ILE A 195 -16.10 10.27 -11.17
CA ILE A 195 -15.19 11.35 -10.76
C ILE A 195 -14.36 11.84 -11.96
N TYR A 196 -14.00 10.98 -12.91
CA TYR A 196 -13.37 11.40 -14.17
C TYR A 196 -14.21 12.43 -14.91
N ASN A 197 -15.52 12.17 -15.05
CA ASN A 197 -16.42 13.11 -15.72
C ASN A 197 -16.45 14.48 -15.02
N LYS A 198 -16.46 14.49 -13.67
CA LYS A 198 -16.36 15.73 -12.88
C LYS A 198 -15.00 16.41 -13.04
N PHE A 199 -13.92 15.64 -13.14
CA PHE A 199 -12.57 16.17 -13.36
C PHE A 199 -12.49 16.91 -14.70
N ILE A 200 -13.02 16.30 -15.76
CA ILE A 200 -13.13 16.95 -17.09
C ILE A 200 -14.03 18.18 -17.03
N GLU A 201 -15.16 18.13 -16.34
CA GLU A 201 -16.05 19.28 -16.17
C GLU A 201 -15.35 20.45 -15.45
N PHE A 202 -14.56 20.15 -14.42
CA PHE A 202 -13.85 21.14 -13.63
C PHE A 202 -12.65 21.72 -14.40
N PHE A 203 -11.73 20.87 -14.88
CA PHE A 203 -10.46 21.31 -15.46
C PHE A 203 -10.47 21.48 -16.99
N GLY A 204 -11.47 20.92 -17.68
CA GLY A 204 -11.56 20.91 -19.15
C GLY A 204 -10.64 19.91 -19.85
N LYS A 205 -9.79 19.21 -19.08
CA LYS A 205 -8.80 18.22 -19.53
C LYS A 205 -8.54 17.22 -18.41
N ASP A 206 -7.90 16.10 -18.73
CA ASP A 206 -7.61 15.02 -17.78
C ASP A 206 -6.27 15.19 -17.04
N GLU A 207 -5.60 16.32 -17.22
CA GLU A 207 -4.37 16.65 -16.50
C GLU A 207 -4.20 18.14 -16.23
N ILE A 208 -3.64 18.47 -15.06
CA ILE A 208 -3.22 19.82 -14.69
C ILE A 208 -1.82 19.72 -14.09
N VAL A 209 -0.95 20.66 -14.42
CA VAL A 209 0.38 20.76 -13.81
C VAL A 209 0.43 22.05 -13.01
N THR A 210 0.92 21.96 -11.79
CA THR A 210 1.23 23.11 -10.95
C THR A 210 2.52 22.84 -10.16
N THR A 211 2.88 23.67 -9.19
CA THR A 211 3.95 23.39 -8.23
C THR A 211 3.43 22.66 -7.01
N ASN A 212 4.32 21.98 -6.29
CA ASN A 212 4.02 21.40 -4.98
C ASN A 212 3.38 22.39 -3.98
N LYS A 213 3.60 23.70 -4.15
CA LYS A 213 3.00 24.75 -3.32
C LYS A 213 1.49 24.94 -3.52
N PHE A 214 0.97 24.57 -4.68
CA PHE A 214 -0.45 24.72 -5.01
C PHE A 214 -1.15 23.40 -5.34
N ALA A 215 -0.43 22.28 -5.37
CA ALA A 215 -1.01 20.97 -5.67
C ALA A 215 -2.14 20.60 -4.69
N ASP A 216 -1.93 20.83 -3.39
CA ASP A 216 -2.94 20.55 -2.36
C ASP A 216 -4.19 21.42 -2.55
N ASP A 217 -4.01 22.71 -2.88
CA ASP A 217 -5.11 23.64 -3.16
C ASP A 217 -5.93 23.17 -4.37
N ILE A 218 -5.27 22.82 -5.49
CA ILE A 218 -5.96 22.35 -6.70
C ILE A 218 -6.76 21.08 -6.41
N ILE A 219 -6.17 20.13 -5.66
CA ILE A 219 -6.85 18.88 -5.28
C ILE A 219 -8.04 19.20 -4.36
N GLY A 220 -7.87 20.09 -3.38
CA GLY A 220 -8.94 20.52 -2.47
C GLY A 220 -10.10 21.16 -3.22
N MET A 221 -9.82 22.12 -4.10
CA MET A 221 -10.85 22.79 -4.93
C MET A 221 -11.62 21.80 -5.80
N PHE A 222 -10.93 20.80 -6.37
CA PHE A 222 -11.60 19.76 -7.14
C PHE A 222 -12.47 18.86 -6.24
N ASN A 223 -11.98 18.47 -5.07
CA ASN A 223 -12.74 17.64 -4.13
C ASN A 223 -14.03 18.36 -3.68
N ASP A 224 -13.94 19.64 -3.33
CA ASP A 224 -15.11 20.45 -2.94
C ASP A 224 -16.15 20.48 -4.06
N PHE A 225 -15.73 20.73 -5.30
CA PHE A 225 -16.60 20.67 -6.48
C PHE A 225 -17.19 19.26 -6.66
N ALA A 226 -16.36 18.23 -6.52
CA ALA A 226 -16.79 16.85 -6.69
C ALA A 226 -17.84 16.42 -5.65
N GLU A 227 -17.85 17.04 -4.47
CA GLU A 227 -18.84 16.83 -3.41
C GLU A 227 -20.10 17.70 -3.55
N GLY A 228 -20.20 18.51 -4.61
CA GLY A 228 -21.37 19.34 -4.93
C GLY A 228 -21.19 20.82 -4.60
N GLY A 229 -19.96 21.25 -4.30
CA GLY A 229 -19.59 22.66 -4.20
C GLY A 229 -19.59 23.38 -5.55
N GLU A 230 -19.37 24.69 -5.52
CA GLU A 230 -19.28 25.52 -6.72
C GLU A 230 -17.94 25.35 -7.44
N LYS A 231 -17.95 25.54 -8.77
CA LYS A 231 -16.72 25.56 -9.56
C LYS A 231 -15.96 26.87 -9.30
N LEU A 232 -14.90 26.78 -8.50
CA LEU A 232 -13.99 27.89 -8.22
C LEU A 232 -13.01 28.12 -9.38
N ASP A 233 -12.59 29.37 -9.58
CA ASP A 233 -11.49 29.69 -10.49
C ASP A 233 -10.17 29.29 -9.85
N PHE A 234 -9.39 28.47 -10.58
CA PHE A 234 -8.11 27.91 -10.16
C PHE A 234 -6.93 28.46 -10.97
N SER A 235 -7.16 29.42 -11.86
CA SER A 235 -6.17 29.90 -12.83
C SER A 235 -4.92 30.48 -12.16
N ASP A 236 -5.06 31.13 -11.00
CA ASP A 236 -3.97 31.69 -10.20
C ASP A 236 -3.13 30.62 -9.47
N LYS A 237 -3.65 29.39 -9.38
CA LYS A 237 -3.00 28.23 -8.75
C LYS A 237 -2.33 27.30 -9.75
N VAL A 238 -2.44 27.56 -11.06
CA VAL A 238 -1.74 26.82 -12.12
C VAL A 238 -0.42 27.53 -12.39
N VAL A 239 0.58 27.26 -11.53
CA VAL A 239 1.90 27.88 -11.60
C VAL A 239 2.93 26.81 -11.91
N LEU A 240 3.77 27.03 -12.91
CA LEU A 240 4.89 26.14 -13.25
C LEU A 240 6.19 26.65 -12.60
N PRO A 241 7.14 25.77 -12.28
CA PRO A 241 8.46 26.21 -11.80
C PRO A 241 9.22 26.95 -12.90
N ASP A 242 10.11 27.86 -12.50
CA ASP A 242 10.98 28.60 -13.42
C ASP A 242 12.01 27.69 -14.09
N ASP A 243 12.52 26.69 -13.35
CA ASP A 243 13.51 25.72 -13.81
C ASP A 243 12.99 24.29 -13.66
N TYR A 244 13.14 23.47 -14.70
CA TYR A 244 12.85 22.05 -14.68
C TYR A 244 14.11 21.27 -14.34
N LYS A 245 14.09 20.57 -13.21
CA LYS A 245 15.21 19.74 -12.75
C LYS A 245 14.71 18.66 -11.81
N TYR A 246 15.37 17.52 -11.85
CA TYR A 246 15.10 16.46 -10.90
C TYR A 246 16.06 16.53 -9.71
N PHE A 247 15.55 16.23 -8.52
CA PHE A 247 16.34 16.08 -7.31
C PHE A 247 15.62 15.12 -6.35
N ASN A 248 16.39 14.48 -5.46
CA ASN A 248 15.81 13.60 -4.46
C ASN A 248 15.16 14.45 -3.35
N VAL A 249 13.84 14.30 -3.19
CA VAL A 249 13.08 14.93 -2.12
C VAL A 249 13.15 14.03 -0.89
N SER A 250 13.83 14.49 0.16
CA SER A 250 14.00 13.72 1.40
C SER A 250 12.69 13.28 2.04
N GLU A 251 11.63 14.07 1.85
CA GLU A 251 10.28 13.86 2.35
C GLU A 251 9.56 12.70 1.66
N PHE A 252 10.04 12.26 0.49
CA PHE A 252 9.61 10.98 -0.11
C PHE A 252 10.21 9.77 0.63
N ASN A 253 11.32 9.95 1.33
CA ASN A 253 12.05 8.90 2.05
C ASN A 253 11.63 8.85 3.53
N ASN A 254 10.34 8.65 3.81
CA ASN A 254 9.86 8.65 5.19
C ASN A 254 9.80 7.26 5.82
N SER A 255 10.40 7.15 7.02
CA SER A 255 10.32 6.00 7.92
C SER A 255 8.95 5.90 8.59
N TYR A 256 8.52 4.65 8.83
CA TYR A 256 7.22 4.17 9.29
C TYR A 256 6.52 4.98 10.42
N ASP A 257 7.26 5.54 11.37
CA ASP A 257 6.66 6.08 12.61
C ASP A 257 5.98 7.46 12.47
N ASN A 258 6.33 8.27 11.47
CA ASN A 258 5.75 9.62 11.24
C ASN A 258 4.97 9.74 9.92
N PHE A 259 4.67 8.61 9.28
CA PHE A 259 4.21 8.59 7.89
C PHE A 259 2.77 9.08 7.70
N LEU A 260 1.86 8.89 8.67
CA LEU A 260 0.49 9.42 8.57
C LEU A 260 0.48 10.95 8.70
N GLU A 261 1.26 11.52 9.62
CA GLU A 261 1.41 12.97 9.78
C GLU A 261 2.08 13.61 8.55
N ASN A 262 3.09 12.95 7.96
CA ASN A 262 3.77 13.46 6.77
C ASN A 262 2.99 13.22 5.47
N SER A 263 2.24 12.11 5.35
CA SER A 263 1.35 11.87 4.19
C SER A 263 0.13 12.80 4.20
N LEU A 264 -0.22 13.33 5.37
CA LEU A 264 -1.21 14.40 5.52
C LEU A 264 -0.60 15.80 5.47
N GLY A 265 0.72 15.93 5.57
CA GLY A 265 1.45 17.20 5.53
C GLY A 265 1.37 17.94 4.19
N GLY A 266 0.79 17.31 3.16
CA GLY A 266 0.59 17.91 1.85
C GLY A 266 1.89 18.18 1.08
N PHE A 267 1.79 18.33 -0.24
CA PHE A 267 2.92 18.71 -1.10
C PHE A 267 3.52 20.07 -0.72
N SER A 268 2.70 20.95 -0.14
CA SER A 268 3.06 22.32 0.23
C SER A 268 4.12 22.40 1.33
N SER A 269 4.21 21.37 2.20
CA SER A 269 5.18 21.29 3.30
C SER A 269 6.62 21.11 2.86
N HIS A 270 6.87 20.64 1.63
CA HIS A 270 8.22 20.37 1.14
C HIS A 270 8.98 21.67 0.90
N LYS A 271 10.28 21.68 1.25
CA LYS A 271 11.09 22.91 1.19
C LYS A 271 11.32 23.38 -0.25
N GLU A 272 11.74 22.46 -1.10
CA GLU A 272 12.06 22.75 -2.49
C GLU A 272 10.80 22.87 -3.34
N VAL A 273 10.86 23.69 -4.38
CA VAL A 273 9.77 23.86 -5.34
C VAL A 273 10.01 22.95 -6.54
N TYR A 274 8.98 22.19 -6.92
CA TYR A 274 8.99 21.30 -8.07
C TYR A 274 7.57 21.17 -8.65
N ASP A 275 7.48 20.76 -9.91
CA ASP A 275 6.20 20.56 -10.57
C ASP A 275 5.48 19.29 -10.09
N VAL A 276 4.16 19.33 -10.07
CA VAL A 276 3.27 18.21 -9.73
C VAL A 276 2.20 18.12 -10.80
N GLY A 277 2.17 16.99 -11.50
CA GLY A 277 1.10 16.63 -12.42
C GLY A 277 -0.06 15.98 -11.67
N ILE A 278 -1.22 16.61 -11.71
CA ILE A 278 -2.49 16.06 -11.25
C ILE A 278 -3.16 15.43 -12.47
N VAL A 279 -3.02 14.11 -12.61
CA VAL A 279 -3.45 13.34 -13.78
C VAL A 279 -4.59 12.42 -13.40
N TYR A 280 -5.71 12.52 -14.09
CA TYR A 280 -6.84 11.61 -13.90
C TYR A 280 -6.86 10.56 -15.02
N ASP A 281 -6.44 9.35 -14.67
CA ASP A 281 -6.56 8.21 -15.56
C ASP A 281 -7.99 7.66 -15.54
N ARG A 282 -8.62 7.54 -16.71
CA ARG A 282 -10.02 7.10 -16.83
C ARG A 282 -10.25 5.67 -16.33
N GLU A 283 -9.23 4.83 -16.32
CA GLU A 283 -9.34 3.43 -15.88
C GLU A 283 -8.80 3.22 -14.47
N LEU A 284 -7.79 3.99 -14.06
CA LEU A 284 -7.03 3.77 -12.84
C LEU A 284 -7.25 4.85 -11.76
N GLY A 285 -7.85 5.99 -12.09
CA GLY A 285 -8.15 7.06 -11.13
C GLY A 285 -7.08 8.15 -11.04
N LEU A 286 -7.04 8.84 -9.90
CA LEU A 286 -6.29 10.08 -9.70
C LEU A 286 -4.84 9.85 -9.26
N TYR A 287 -3.90 10.46 -9.99
CA TYR A 287 -2.48 10.50 -9.64
C TYR A 287 -2.03 11.93 -9.37
N ALA A 288 -1.24 12.10 -8.30
CA ALA A 288 -0.42 13.29 -8.09
C ALA A 288 1.04 12.87 -8.30
N VAL A 289 1.65 13.41 -9.36
CA VAL A 289 2.92 12.93 -9.91
C VAL A 289 3.97 14.03 -9.78
N PRO A 290 4.86 13.97 -8.79
CA PRO A 290 6.04 14.84 -8.71
C PRO A 290 6.88 14.77 -9.97
N PHE A 291 7.42 15.91 -10.41
CA PHE A 291 8.31 16.05 -11.55
C PHE A 291 7.70 15.57 -12.88
N TYR A 292 6.37 15.59 -13.02
CA TYR A 292 5.66 15.16 -14.24
C TYR A 292 6.01 15.99 -15.47
N GLU A 293 5.97 17.32 -15.36
CA GLU A 293 6.35 18.22 -16.43
C GLU A 293 7.87 18.24 -16.62
N THR A 294 8.65 18.14 -15.54
CA THR A 294 10.11 17.93 -15.67
C THR A 294 10.40 16.68 -16.51
N PHE A 295 9.71 15.56 -16.26
CA PHE A 295 9.85 14.34 -17.04
C PHE A 295 9.39 14.51 -18.49
N ASN A 296 8.28 15.21 -18.73
CA ASN A 296 7.83 15.56 -20.07
C ASN A 296 8.88 16.39 -20.85
N LYS A 297 9.49 17.39 -20.19
CA LYS A 297 10.47 18.31 -20.80
C LYS A 297 11.80 17.66 -21.17
N ILE A 298 12.18 16.56 -20.52
CA ILE A 298 13.40 15.80 -20.89
C ILE A 298 13.38 15.38 -22.36
N PHE A 299 12.20 15.08 -22.92
CA PHE A 299 12.08 14.63 -24.30
C PHE A 299 12.04 15.77 -25.31
N GLU A 300 11.82 17.01 -24.85
CA GLU A 300 11.92 18.23 -25.66
C GLU A 300 13.35 18.77 -25.69
N ASP A 301 14.05 18.77 -24.56
CA ASP A 301 15.37 19.39 -24.41
C ASP A 301 16.24 18.68 -23.36
N THR A 302 16.65 17.45 -23.67
CA THR A 302 17.37 16.57 -22.73
C THR A 302 18.65 17.20 -22.15
N GLU A 303 19.38 18.00 -22.94
CA GLU A 303 20.69 18.55 -22.54
C GLU A 303 20.58 19.63 -21.46
N ASN A 304 19.44 20.34 -21.40
CA ASN A 304 19.23 21.44 -20.46
C ASN A 304 18.49 21.03 -19.18
N ILE A 305 17.92 19.82 -19.11
CA ILE A 305 17.28 19.32 -17.89
C ILE A 305 18.31 18.69 -16.96
N GLN A 306 18.57 19.35 -15.84
CA GLN A 306 19.48 18.83 -14.83
C GLN A 306 18.94 17.52 -14.23
N ASN A 307 19.82 16.51 -14.14
CA ASN A 307 19.53 15.17 -13.63
C ASN A 307 18.43 14.43 -14.41
N ALA A 308 18.40 14.61 -15.75
CA ALA A 308 17.44 13.97 -16.63
C ALA A 308 17.43 12.43 -16.50
N LYS A 309 18.61 11.81 -16.40
CA LYS A 309 18.74 10.35 -16.22
C LYS A 309 18.05 9.88 -14.96
N GLU A 310 18.33 10.53 -13.84
CA GLU A 310 17.77 10.20 -12.52
C GLU A 310 16.25 10.42 -12.49
N CYS A 311 15.75 11.42 -13.23
CA CYS A 311 14.31 11.62 -13.40
C CYS A 311 13.66 10.45 -14.15
N VAL A 312 14.26 10.01 -15.27
CA VAL A 312 13.76 8.84 -16.03
C VAL A 312 13.78 7.59 -15.15
N GLU A 313 14.87 7.37 -14.40
CA GLU A 313 14.98 6.26 -13.46
C GLU A 313 13.93 6.35 -12.34
N PHE A 314 13.63 7.54 -11.82
CA PHE A 314 12.57 7.76 -10.85
C PHE A 314 11.21 7.32 -11.38
N PHE A 315 10.85 7.74 -12.60
CA PHE A 315 9.57 7.37 -13.21
C PHE A 315 9.45 5.88 -13.48
N LEU A 316 10.53 5.25 -13.97
CA LEU A 316 10.54 3.83 -14.28
C LEU A 316 10.50 2.96 -13.03
N ASN A 317 11.32 3.26 -12.02
CA ASN A 317 11.44 2.43 -10.82
C ASN A 317 10.36 2.70 -9.76
N ASN A 318 9.65 3.82 -9.81
CA ASN A 318 8.60 4.12 -8.84
C ASN A 318 7.37 3.23 -9.08
N ASP A 319 7.13 2.31 -8.15
CA ASP A 319 6.07 1.30 -8.20
C ASP A 319 4.67 1.85 -7.94
N LYS A 320 4.54 3.14 -7.60
CA LYS A 320 3.27 3.85 -7.44
C LYS A 320 2.78 4.50 -8.74
N PHE A 321 3.66 4.64 -9.73
CA PHE A 321 3.30 5.18 -11.05
C PHE A 321 2.97 4.04 -12.00
N SER A 322 1.75 4.09 -12.55
CA SER A 322 1.28 3.08 -13.50
C SER A 322 2.00 3.16 -14.84
N ALA A 323 1.91 2.07 -15.61
CA ALA A 323 2.38 2.06 -16.99
C ALA A 323 1.71 3.16 -17.86
N ASN A 324 0.46 3.53 -17.54
CA ASN A 324 -0.27 4.56 -18.28
C ASN A 324 0.35 5.96 -18.14
N ILE A 325 0.96 6.28 -16.99
CA ILE A 325 1.68 7.55 -16.82
C ILE A 325 2.86 7.63 -17.79
N ILE A 326 3.60 6.52 -17.97
CA ILE A 326 4.72 6.45 -18.90
C ILE A 326 4.23 6.51 -20.35
N LYS A 327 3.17 5.76 -20.69
CA LYS A 327 2.54 5.78 -22.02
C LYS A 327 2.10 7.17 -22.44
N ARG A 328 1.45 7.92 -21.53
CA ARG A 328 0.97 9.29 -21.80
C ARG A 328 2.08 10.25 -22.25
N VAL A 329 3.27 10.14 -21.66
CA VAL A 329 4.41 10.96 -22.06
C VAL A 329 5.05 10.41 -23.33
N ALA A 330 5.22 9.09 -23.45
CA ALA A 330 5.76 8.46 -24.65
C ALA A 330 4.94 8.78 -25.92
N GLU A 331 3.61 8.84 -25.81
CA GLU A 331 2.70 9.18 -26.92
C GLU A 331 2.85 10.64 -27.40
N ARG A 332 3.44 11.54 -26.60
CA ARG A 332 3.69 12.94 -26.97
C ARG A 332 5.01 13.15 -27.71
N HIS A 333 5.93 12.20 -27.60
CA HIS A 333 7.33 12.37 -27.99
C HIS A 333 7.80 11.21 -28.86
N GLU A 334 7.92 11.42 -30.17
CA GLU A 334 8.37 10.39 -31.12
C GLU A 334 9.78 9.85 -30.80
N ASN A 335 10.63 10.69 -30.19
CA ASN A 335 11.99 10.36 -29.76
C ASN A 335 12.08 9.73 -28.36
N PHE A 336 10.95 9.42 -27.70
CA PHE A 336 10.94 8.95 -26.30
C PHE A 336 11.93 7.81 -26.06
N MET A 337 11.86 6.75 -26.86
CA MET A 337 12.73 5.59 -26.68
C MET A 337 14.19 5.86 -27.04
N ASP A 338 14.48 6.76 -27.97
CA ASP A 338 15.84 7.13 -28.31
C ASP A 338 16.51 7.85 -27.14
N VAL A 339 15.79 8.80 -26.51
CA VAL A 339 16.25 9.53 -25.33
C VAL A 339 16.42 8.57 -24.14
N VAL A 340 15.42 7.71 -23.85
CA VAL A 340 15.51 6.73 -22.75
C VAL A 340 16.70 5.79 -22.95
N ASN A 341 16.85 5.21 -24.15
CA ASN A 341 17.95 4.30 -24.44
C ASN A 341 19.31 4.99 -24.37
N SER A 342 19.40 6.25 -24.79
CA SER A 342 20.64 7.03 -24.65
C SER A 342 20.98 7.33 -23.19
N LEU A 343 20.00 7.71 -22.36
CA LEU A 343 20.22 8.05 -20.94
C LEU A 343 20.56 6.81 -20.10
N LEU A 344 19.92 5.68 -20.38
CA LEU A 344 20.08 4.43 -19.63
C LEU A 344 21.15 3.50 -20.21
N GLU A 345 21.75 3.85 -21.34
CA GLU A 345 22.72 3.02 -22.09
C GLU A 345 22.15 1.64 -22.47
N THR A 346 20.91 1.63 -22.96
CA THR A 346 20.16 0.41 -23.33
C THR A 346 19.77 0.37 -24.81
N LYS A 347 19.22 -0.76 -25.25
CA LYS A 347 18.62 -0.94 -26.58
C LYS A 347 17.29 -1.68 -26.48
N MET A 348 16.42 -1.21 -25.60
CA MET A 348 15.11 -1.80 -25.38
C MET A 348 14.10 -1.18 -26.34
N SER A 349 13.11 -1.98 -26.73
CA SER A 349 11.82 -1.51 -27.24
C SER A 349 10.96 -0.96 -26.10
N PHE A 350 9.88 -0.25 -26.46
CA PHE A 350 8.96 0.29 -25.45
C PHE A 350 8.26 -0.82 -24.66
N ASP A 351 7.91 -1.93 -25.31
CA ASP A 351 7.28 -3.08 -24.64
C ASP A 351 8.25 -3.72 -23.63
N GLU A 352 9.51 -3.94 -24.02
CA GLU A 352 10.55 -4.46 -23.10
C GLU A 352 10.81 -3.52 -21.91
N LEU A 353 10.72 -2.20 -22.12
CA LEU A 353 10.84 -1.21 -21.05
C LEU A 353 9.70 -1.37 -20.03
N LEU A 354 8.45 -1.45 -20.50
CA LEU A 354 7.30 -1.62 -19.63
C LEU A 354 7.28 -2.99 -18.95
N GLU A 355 7.66 -4.06 -19.63
CA GLU A 355 7.79 -5.39 -19.00
C GLU A 355 8.85 -5.38 -17.90
N LYS A 356 9.99 -4.74 -18.13
CA LYS A 356 11.07 -4.69 -17.14
C LYS A 356 10.70 -3.89 -15.89
N TYR A 357 10.12 -2.70 -16.06
CA TYR A 357 9.92 -1.75 -14.96
C TYR A 357 8.48 -1.68 -14.44
N LYS A 358 7.50 -2.06 -15.24
CA LYS A 358 6.06 -1.88 -14.95
C LYS A 358 5.25 -3.18 -15.11
N SER A 359 5.88 -4.37 -15.11
CA SER A 359 5.21 -5.68 -15.19
C SER A 359 4.02 -5.81 -14.24
N ARG A 360 4.15 -5.33 -13.00
CA ARG A 360 3.08 -5.33 -11.98
C ARG A 360 1.77 -4.74 -12.52
N TYR A 361 1.85 -3.67 -13.31
CA TYR A 361 0.71 -2.96 -13.90
C TYR A 361 0.23 -3.56 -15.23
N LEU A 362 1.06 -4.36 -15.90
CA LEU A 362 0.67 -5.07 -17.12
C LEU A 362 -0.10 -6.36 -16.79
N GLU A 363 0.29 -7.02 -15.69
CA GLU A 363 -0.34 -8.26 -15.23
C GLU A 363 -1.64 -8.01 -14.46
N ASN A 364 -1.74 -6.86 -13.77
CA ASN A 364 -2.86 -6.56 -12.88
C ASN A 364 -3.40 -5.15 -13.13
N LYS A 365 -4.74 -5.02 -13.10
CA LYS A 365 -5.38 -3.71 -13.04
C LYS A 365 -5.22 -3.15 -11.62
N ILE A 366 -4.34 -2.17 -11.47
CA ILE A 366 -4.03 -1.52 -10.20
C ILE A 366 -4.55 -0.09 -10.22
N PHE A 367 -5.58 0.16 -9.42
CA PHE A 367 -6.10 1.53 -9.24
C PHE A 367 -5.08 2.38 -8.46
N SER A 368 -5.12 3.68 -8.71
CA SER A 368 -4.26 4.65 -8.02
C SER A 368 -4.46 4.57 -6.50
N SER A 369 -3.37 4.73 -5.75
CA SER A 369 -3.40 4.69 -4.29
C SER A 369 -4.37 5.74 -3.74
N THR A 370 -4.39 6.94 -4.32
CA THR A 370 -5.26 8.04 -3.92
C THR A 370 -6.73 7.65 -4.04
N THR A 371 -7.17 7.17 -5.21
CA THR A 371 -8.56 6.73 -5.41
C THR A 371 -8.96 5.63 -4.43
N VAL A 372 -8.09 4.65 -4.22
CA VAL A 372 -8.36 3.52 -3.33
C VAL A 372 -8.47 3.96 -1.88
N LEU A 373 -7.61 4.87 -1.42
CA LEU A 373 -7.62 5.39 -0.05
C LEU A 373 -8.95 6.08 0.28
N TYR A 374 -9.44 6.96 -0.60
CA TYR A 374 -10.73 7.64 -0.39
C TYR A 374 -11.93 6.68 -0.33
N LYS A 375 -11.78 5.43 -0.81
CA LYS A 375 -12.81 4.39 -0.72
C LYS A 375 -12.63 3.41 0.42
N SER A 376 -11.55 3.52 1.19
CA SER A 376 -11.32 2.68 2.36
C SER A 376 -12.05 3.23 3.57
N LYS A 377 -12.94 2.43 4.17
CA LYS A 377 -13.52 2.76 5.49
C LYS A 377 -12.45 2.92 6.57
N ALA A 378 -11.32 2.22 6.45
CA ALA A 378 -10.23 2.34 7.39
C ALA A 378 -9.60 3.73 7.32
N PHE A 379 -9.41 4.26 6.11
CA PHE A 379 -8.89 5.59 5.88
C PHE A 379 -9.86 6.67 6.38
N SER A 380 -11.15 6.63 6.01
CA SER A 380 -12.13 7.61 6.47
C SER A 380 -12.23 7.68 8.01
N LYS A 381 -12.18 6.52 8.68
CA LYS A 381 -12.15 6.46 10.15
C LYS A 381 -10.86 7.01 10.73
N THR A 382 -9.73 6.81 10.06
CA THR A 382 -8.43 7.33 10.50
C THR A 382 -8.39 8.85 10.40
N LEU A 383 -8.93 9.45 9.33
CA LEU A 383 -9.06 10.90 9.22
C LEU A 383 -9.90 11.49 10.36
N GLY A 384 -11.06 10.90 10.65
CA GLY A 384 -11.89 11.35 11.79
C GLY A 384 -11.18 11.24 13.14
N ILE A 385 -10.31 10.24 13.35
CA ILE A 385 -9.48 10.15 14.57
C ILE A 385 -8.48 11.32 14.62
N ILE A 386 -7.86 11.65 13.49
CA ILE A 386 -6.84 12.71 13.43
C ILE A 386 -7.48 14.09 13.67
N GLU A 387 -8.67 14.34 13.13
CA GLU A 387 -9.47 15.54 13.41
C GLU A 387 -9.85 15.63 14.90
N GLU A 388 -10.29 14.53 15.52
CA GLU A 388 -10.58 14.50 16.97
C GLU A 388 -9.33 14.69 17.85
N GLU A 389 -8.14 14.31 17.36
CA GLU A 389 -6.88 14.52 18.08
C GLU A 389 -6.34 15.94 17.94
N SER A 390 -6.53 16.60 16.79
CA SER A 390 -6.10 17.99 16.55
C SER A 390 -7.03 19.02 17.20
N GLU A 391 -8.30 18.68 17.44
CA GLU A 391 -9.24 19.52 18.20
C GLU A 391 -9.08 19.44 19.73
N LYS A 392 -8.16 18.59 20.25
CA LYS A 392 -7.86 18.62 21.69
C LYS A 392 -7.22 19.97 22.02
N PRO A 393 -7.79 20.77 22.95
CA PRO A 393 -7.23 22.07 23.25
C PRO A 393 -5.80 21.90 23.74
N GLU A 394 -4.86 22.54 23.05
CA GLU A 394 -3.52 22.75 23.59
C GLU A 394 -3.69 23.45 24.95
N LEU A 395 -3.00 22.93 25.96
CA LEU A 395 -3.05 23.45 27.33
C LEU A 395 -2.25 24.77 27.44
N GLU A 396 -2.36 25.66 26.45
CA GLU A 396 -1.78 26.99 26.52
C GLU A 396 -2.56 27.85 27.53
N GLY A 397 -1.88 28.23 28.61
CA GLY A 397 -2.43 29.12 29.65
C GLY A 397 -3.07 28.44 30.86
N ILE A 398 -3.11 27.10 30.94
CA ILE A 398 -3.62 26.39 32.12
C ILE A 398 -2.46 26.06 33.08
N ASP A 399 -2.46 26.70 34.26
CA ASP A 399 -1.49 26.40 35.32
C ASP A 399 -1.77 25.01 35.92
N LEU A 400 -1.09 24.00 35.37
CA LEU A 400 -1.22 22.58 35.76
C LEU A 400 -0.87 22.33 37.25
N LYS A 401 -0.21 23.26 37.94
CA LYS A 401 0.05 23.16 39.39
C LYS A 401 -1.21 23.35 40.25
N LYS A 402 -2.26 23.97 39.69
CA LYS A 402 -3.52 24.23 40.40
C LYS A 402 -4.59 23.16 40.17
N VAL A 403 -4.36 22.23 39.24
CA VAL A 403 -5.32 21.17 38.92
C VAL A 403 -5.20 20.04 39.94
N GLY A 404 -6.29 19.74 40.65
CA GLY A 404 -6.31 18.66 41.62
C GLY A 404 -6.13 17.31 40.94
N ARG A 405 -5.33 16.40 41.54
CA ARG A 405 -5.04 15.07 40.99
C ARG A 405 -6.28 14.23 40.63
N ASN A 406 -7.42 14.48 41.26
CA ASN A 406 -8.68 13.77 41.00
C ASN A 406 -9.68 14.55 40.14
N ASP A 407 -9.38 15.79 39.78
CA ASP A 407 -10.25 16.64 38.97
C ASP A 407 -10.29 16.14 37.52
N PRO A 408 -11.36 16.45 36.76
CA PRO A 408 -11.38 16.24 35.32
C PRO A 408 -10.16 16.89 34.67
N CYS A 409 -9.50 16.14 33.79
CA CYS A 409 -8.28 16.60 33.16
C CYS A 409 -8.59 17.78 32.22
N PRO A 410 -7.85 18.90 32.31
CA PRO A 410 -8.14 20.12 31.56
C PRO A 410 -7.98 19.97 30.04
N CYS A 411 -7.36 18.89 29.55
CA CYS A 411 -7.26 18.56 28.13
C CYS A 411 -8.55 18.02 27.51
N GLY A 412 -9.68 18.05 28.24
CA GLY A 412 -10.97 17.59 27.74
C GLY A 412 -11.14 16.07 27.66
N SER A 413 -10.15 15.26 28.06
CA SER A 413 -10.18 13.79 27.92
C SER A 413 -11.25 13.06 28.75
N GLY A 414 -11.99 13.76 29.61
CA GLY A 414 -12.97 13.17 30.54
C GLY A 414 -12.36 12.27 31.64
N LYS A 415 -11.04 12.04 31.62
CA LYS A 415 -10.31 11.26 32.64
C LYS A 415 -9.91 12.14 33.82
N LYS A 416 -9.64 11.55 34.98
CA LYS A 416 -9.03 12.27 36.12
C LYS A 416 -7.61 12.71 35.77
N PHE A 417 -7.17 13.89 36.22
CA PHE A 417 -5.86 14.47 35.92
C PHE A 417 -4.70 13.47 36.13
N LYS A 418 -4.68 12.77 37.27
CA LYS A 418 -3.65 11.74 37.57
C LYS A 418 -3.61 10.51 36.65
N LYS A 419 -4.65 10.31 35.83
CA LYS A 419 -4.76 9.20 34.86
C LYS A 419 -4.62 9.69 33.41
N CYS A 420 -4.24 10.95 33.23
CA CYS A 420 -4.09 11.59 31.93
C CYS A 420 -2.84 12.50 31.98
N CYS A 421 -2.96 13.81 31.78
CA CYS A 421 -1.81 14.73 31.75
C CYS A 421 -0.95 14.72 33.01
N GLY A 422 -1.49 14.33 34.17
CA GLY A 422 -0.77 14.17 35.44
C GLY A 422 -0.32 12.74 35.76
N ALA A 423 -0.34 11.83 34.79
CA ALA A 423 0.12 10.45 35.00
C ALA A 423 1.65 10.32 35.11
N ASN A 424 2.38 11.26 34.48
CA ASN A 424 3.85 11.28 34.42
C ASN A 424 4.46 12.59 34.94
N LEU A 425 3.68 13.38 35.69
CA LEU A 425 4.14 14.60 36.37
C LEU A 425 4.59 14.32 37.81
#